data_AF-A0A2N5K7L1-F1
#
_entry.id   AF-A0A2N5K7L1-F1
#
_cell.length_a   1.000
_cell.length_b   1.000
_cell.length_c   1.000
_cell.angle_alpha   90.00
_cell.angle_beta   90.00
_cell.angle_gamma   90.00
#
_symmetry.space_group_name_H-M   'P 1'
#
loop_
_entity.id
_entity.type
_entity.pdbx_description
1 polymer ?
#
loop_
_entity_poly.entity_id
_entity_poly.type
_entity_poly.pdbx_seq_one_letter_code
_entity_poly.pdbx_strand_id
1 'polypeptide(L)'
;MNIHRPSQSSARRLLLPSIRLWATRLLAVGAIVYACVLLALLAVLLLAPERVEYTWWLAVPNLLLPHLLAVAVVLLVLLLTTKARRVAALVAVLGLLIFVGSSTDLRRPFTKVSAGQPLRIVSLNQRFKNGRVERILDAVAQQNGDVVAIQELSPPVAAALAAEMQERYPYQLLAPSRSSEGMGLLSRYPFEVVRHPMEYNAQHVRVSIDGHDITLINVHLEAPQIDIRRHPRLRFLPLVSGYDAAERERGLAALLRDIDAIGGPLLLAGDFNLSDREASYRALDARLHDAYRDTMLGFGFSFPYWQRVGGVGHMPVPFPLIRIDYVWSRDGILPVQAHTDCPTSGSDHCLLAAELRLLAAQQGANATQTAELIAPSALDSLPIALPGNNRERGPFASWRRYFPAPK
;
A
#
# COMPACT_ATOMS: atom_id res chain seq x y z
N MET A 1 72.14 -29.48 4.09
CA MET A 1 71.26 -28.62 4.91
C MET A 1 69.97 -28.41 4.13
N ASN A 2 68.99 -29.31 4.29
CA ASN A 2 67.74 -29.29 3.52
C ASN A 2 66.66 -28.57 4.35
N ILE A 3 66.27 -27.38 3.92
CA ILE A 3 65.20 -26.59 4.54
C ILE A 3 63.86 -27.16 4.07
N HIS A 4 63.17 -27.89 4.94
CA HIS A 4 61.83 -28.41 4.70
C HIS A 4 60.84 -27.22 4.70
N ARG A 5 60.39 -26.79 3.52
CA ARG A 5 59.25 -25.85 3.41
C ARG A 5 57.96 -26.64 3.72
N PRO A 6 57.16 -26.25 4.74
CA PRO A 6 55.90 -26.92 5.00
C PRO A 6 54.94 -26.72 3.82
N SER A 7 54.31 -27.79 3.37
CA SER A 7 53.39 -27.78 2.23
C SER A 7 52.15 -26.94 2.56
N GLN A 8 51.75 -26.07 1.64
CA GLN A 8 50.59 -25.17 1.77
C GLN A 8 49.24 -25.90 2.04
N SER A 9 49.20 -27.22 1.89
CA SER A 9 48.00 -28.04 2.09
C SER A 9 47.64 -28.28 3.57
N SER A 10 48.61 -28.16 4.48
CA SER A 10 48.43 -28.39 5.92
C SER A 10 47.81 -27.18 6.64
N ALA A 11 48.24 -25.96 6.30
CA ALA A 11 47.69 -24.71 6.84
C ALA A 11 46.22 -24.49 6.43
N ARG A 12 45.83 -24.85 5.20
CA ARG A 12 44.43 -24.77 4.74
C ARG A 12 43.49 -25.71 5.50
N ARG A 13 43.94 -26.89 5.95
CA ARG A 13 43.10 -27.85 6.71
C ARG A 13 42.79 -27.42 8.14
N LEU A 14 43.63 -26.59 8.75
CA LEU A 14 43.46 -26.12 10.14
C LEU A 14 42.69 -24.80 10.25
N LEU A 15 42.70 -23.95 9.21
CA LEU A 15 41.99 -22.66 9.21
C LEU A 15 40.49 -22.77 8.87
N LEU A 16 40.09 -23.74 8.05
CA LEU A 16 38.69 -23.90 7.63
C LEU A 16 37.73 -24.27 8.79
N PRO A 17 38.08 -25.15 9.75
CA PRO A 17 37.21 -25.49 10.88
C PRO A 17 37.01 -24.31 11.86
N SER A 18 38.06 -23.52 12.10
CA SER A 18 37.99 -22.36 12.99
C SER A 18 37.15 -21.25 12.37
N ILE A 19 37.33 -20.94 11.09
CA ILE A 19 36.50 -19.95 10.35
C ILE A 19 35.02 -20.36 10.35
N ARG A 20 34.70 -21.65 10.11
CA ARG A 20 33.32 -22.15 10.15
C ARG A 20 32.69 -22.03 11.54
N LEU A 21 33.47 -22.29 12.60
CA LEU A 21 33.00 -22.13 13.98
C LEU A 21 32.72 -20.66 14.32
N TRP A 22 33.62 -19.74 13.92
CA TRP A 22 33.43 -18.30 14.10
C TRP A 22 32.22 -17.78 13.34
N ALA A 23 32.06 -18.14 12.06
CA ALA A 23 30.89 -17.77 11.26
C ALA A 23 29.58 -18.29 11.87
N THR A 24 29.57 -19.54 12.36
CA THR A 24 28.40 -20.13 13.04
C THR A 24 28.05 -19.36 14.31
N ARG A 25 29.05 -18.99 15.12
CA ARG A 25 28.83 -18.19 16.34
C ARG A 25 28.28 -16.81 16.02
N LEU A 26 28.83 -16.13 15.02
CA LEU A 26 28.35 -14.82 14.58
C LEU A 26 26.91 -14.89 14.05
N LEU A 27 26.58 -15.89 13.23
CA LEU A 27 25.22 -16.13 12.76
C LEU A 27 24.25 -16.36 13.94
N ALA A 28 24.64 -17.20 14.91
CA ALA A 28 23.80 -17.48 16.07
C ALA A 28 23.60 -16.23 16.95
N VAL A 29 24.64 -15.44 17.19
CA VAL A 29 24.54 -14.17 17.93
C VAL A 29 23.62 -13.19 17.19
N GLY A 30 23.80 -13.02 15.88
CA GLY A 30 22.93 -12.18 15.06
C GLY A 30 21.47 -12.62 15.11
N ALA A 31 21.22 -13.93 15.03
CA ALA A 31 19.88 -14.50 15.13
C ALA A 31 19.25 -14.33 16.52
N ILE A 32 20.05 -14.39 17.60
CA ILE A 32 19.56 -14.11 18.96
C ILE A 32 19.17 -12.64 19.09
N VAL A 33 20.01 -11.71 18.62
CA VAL A 33 19.67 -10.27 18.62
C VAL A 33 18.39 -10.02 17.84
N TYR A 34 18.27 -10.62 16.66
CA TYR A 34 17.07 -10.55 15.84
C TYR A 34 15.83 -11.14 16.53
N ALA A 35 15.97 -12.30 17.19
CA ALA A 35 14.90 -12.89 17.99
C ALA A 35 14.46 -11.98 19.15
N CYS A 36 15.39 -11.28 19.81
CA CYS A 36 15.03 -10.29 20.83
C CYS A 36 14.22 -9.12 20.24
N VAL A 37 14.55 -8.66 19.03
CA VAL A 37 13.77 -7.63 18.32
C VAL A 37 12.36 -8.16 18.00
N LEU A 38 12.24 -9.37 17.47
CA LEU A 38 10.94 -10.00 17.21
C LEU A 38 10.12 -10.17 18.49
N LEU A 39 10.74 -10.60 19.59
CA LEU A 39 10.07 -10.75 20.87
C LEU A 39 9.57 -9.40 21.41
N ALA A 40 10.38 -8.35 21.31
CA ALA A 40 9.97 -7.00 21.70
C ALA A 40 8.79 -6.50 20.85
N LEU A 41 8.84 -6.71 19.52
CA LEU A 41 7.75 -6.38 18.62
C LEU A 41 6.48 -7.16 18.96
N LEU A 42 6.58 -8.47 19.16
CA LEU A 42 5.46 -9.33 19.56
C LEU A 42 4.85 -8.86 20.89
N ALA A 43 5.68 -8.55 21.89
CA ALA A 43 5.20 -8.04 23.18
C ALA A 43 4.42 -6.73 23.02
N VAL A 44 4.90 -5.81 22.18
CA VAL A 44 4.19 -4.56 21.87
C VAL A 44 2.86 -4.84 21.17
N LEU A 45 2.86 -5.70 20.15
CA LEU A 45 1.64 -6.06 19.40
C LEU A 45 0.57 -6.70 20.30
N LEU A 46 0.98 -7.43 21.34
CA LEU A 46 0.05 -8.09 22.28
C LEU A 46 -0.40 -7.19 23.43
N LEU A 47 0.49 -6.35 23.97
CA LEU A 47 0.26 -5.62 25.22
C LEU A 47 -0.14 -4.16 25.02
N ALA A 48 0.20 -3.57 23.88
CA ALA A 48 -0.07 -2.16 23.59
C ALA A 48 -0.23 -1.93 22.08
N PRO A 49 -1.15 -2.64 21.39
CA PRO A 49 -1.36 -2.52 19.95
C PRO A 49 -1.68 -1.09 19.52
N GLU A 50 -2.36 -0.32 20.37
CA GLU A 50 -2.69 1.10 20.13
C GLU A 50 -1.45 1.98 20.04
N ARG A 51 -0.33 1.61 20.67
CA ARG A 51 0.90 2.41 20.64
C ARG A 51 1.66 2.29 19.34
N VAL A 52 1.37 1.27 18.53
CA VAL A 52 2.11 0.98 17.30
C VAL A 52 2.02 2.15 16.33
N GLU A 53 0.85 2.77 16.19
CA GLU A 53 0.63 3.88 15.25
C GLU A 53 1.25 5.19 15.71
N TYR A 54 1.12 5.52 17.00
CA TYR A 54 1.59 6.80 17.54
C TYR A 54 3.10 6.83 17.81
N THR A 55 3.78 5.70 17.64
CA THR A 55 5.18 5.54 17.96
C THR A 55 5.95 5.12 16.72
N TRP A 56 6.61 6.07 16.04
CA TRP A 56 7.26 5.83 14.74
C TRP A 56 8.21 4.62 14.72
N TRP A 57 8.95 4.38 15.82
CA TRP A 57 9.91 3.26 15.92
C TRP A 57 9.22 1.90 16.13
N LEU A 58 7.90 1.89 16.31
CA LEU A 58 7.03 0.72 16.27
C LEU A 58 6.23 0.65 14.97
N ALA A 59 5.72 1.79 14.49
CA ALA A 59 4.95 1.89 13.25
C ALA A 59 5.75 1.35 12.05
N VAL A 60 6.98 1.84 11.85
CA VAL A 60 7.80 1.49 10.68
C VAL A 60 8.17 -0.01 10.64
N PRO A 61 8.65 -0.64 11.74
CA PRO A 61 8.83 -2.09 11.76
C PRO A 61 7.54 -2.87 11.50
N ASN A 62 6.39 -2.38 11.96
CA ASN A 62 5.11 -3.01 11.68
C ASN A 62 4.75 -2.94 10.18
N LEU A 63 4.96 -1.80 9.50
CA LEU A 63 4.80 -1.68 8.03
C LEU A 63 5.68 -2.71 7.28
N LEU A 64 6.89 -2.95 7.79
CA LEU A 64 7.85 -3.88 7.20
C LEU A 64 7.77 -5.31 7.74
N LEU A 65 6.73 -5.64 8.53
CA LEU A 65 6.62 -6.94 9.19
C LEU A 65 6.74 -8.16 8.24
N PRO A 66 6.14 -8.16 7.04
CA PRO A 66 6.36 -9.25 6.07
C PRO A 66 7.83 -9.51 5.74
N HIS A 67 8.64 -8.45 5.68
CA HIS A 67 10.07 -8.49 5.36
C HIS A 67 10.86 -9.01 6.55
N LEU A 68 10.45 -8.62 7.77
CA LEU A 68 10.99 -9.20 8.99
C LEU A 68 10.71 -10.72 8.97
N LEU A 69 9.48 -11.16 8.74
CA LEU A 69 9.16 -12.59 8.66
C LEU A 69 9.97 -13.32 7.56
N ALA A 70 10.20 -12.71 6.40
CA ALA A 70 11.07 -13.27 5.37
C ALA A 70 12.52 -13.45 5.86
N VAL A 71 13.07 -12.46 6.58
CA VAL A 71 14.39 -12.58 7.22
C VAL A 71 14.40 -13.72 8.25
N ALA A 72 13.33 -13.90 9.02
CA ALA A 72 13.20 -15.01 9.98
C ALA A 72 13.28 -16.37 9.26
N VAL A 73 12.62 -16.52 8.10
CA VAL A 73 12.68 -17.74 7.28
C VAL A 73 14.10 -17.99 6.75
N VAL A 74 14.78 -16.95 6.23
CA VAL A 74 16.17 -17.07 5.75
C VAL A 74 17.10 -17.48 6.89
N LEU A 75 17.01 -16.81 8.05
CA LEU A 75 17.80 -17.15 9.23
C LEU A 75 17.53 -18.57 9.71
N LEU A 76 16.26 -19.01 9.70
CA LEU A 76 15.88 -20.37 10.05
C LEU A 76 16.59 -21.38 9.14
N VAL A 77 16.50 -21.21 7.80
CA VAL A 77 17.16 -22.09 6.83
C VAL A 77 18.67 -22.15 7.06
N LEU A 78 19.32 -20.99 7.26
CA LEU A 78 20.76 -20.92 7.52
C LEU A 78 21.13 -21.61 8.83
N LEU A 79 20.39 -21.37 9.92
CA LEU A 79 20.66 -21.97 11.23
C LEU A 79 20.48 -23.48 11.25
N LEU A 80 19.55 -24.02 10.46
CA LEU A 80 19.34 -25.47 10.31
C LEU A 80 20.56 -26.18 9.72
N THR A 81 21.43 -25.48 8.98
CA THR A 81 22.71 -26.01 8.49
C THR A 81 23.80 -26.07 9.57
N THR A 82 23.51 -25.59 10.78
CA THR A 82 24.47 -25.46 11.88
C THR A 82 24.06 -26.29 13.11
N LYS A 83 24.91 -26.30 14.16
CA LYS A 83 24.56 -26.91 15.46
C LYS A 83 23.65 -26.02 16.34
N ALA A 84 23.26 -24.82 15.88
CA ALA A 84 22.48 -23.84 16.65
C ALA A 84 20.95 -24.13 16.65
N ARG A 85 20.55 -25.41 16.83
CA ARG A 85 19.15 -25.84 16.70
C ARG A 85 18.18 -25.15 17.66
N ARG A 86 18.64 -24.79 18.86
CA ARG A 86 17.81 -24.05 19.85
C ARG A 86 17.49 -22.63 19.38
N VAL A 87 18.46 -21.95 18.75
CA VAL A 87 18.25 -20.60 18.18
C VAL A 87 17.33 -20.69 16.97
N ALA A 88 17.50 -21.70 16.12
CA ALA A 88 16.59 -21.97 15.01
C ALA A 88 15.14 -22.14 15.49
N ALA A 89 14.92 -22.96 16.52
CA ALA A 89 13.61 -23.17 17.10
C ALA A 89 13.00 -21.86 17.68
N LEU A 90 13.80 -21.05 18.37
CA LEU A 90 13.35 -19.75 18.88
C LEU A 90 12.88 -18.81 17.76
N VAL A 91 13.68 -18.65 16.71
CA VAL A 91 13.33 -17.81 15.54
C VAL A 91 12.07 -18.34 14.86
N ALA A 92 11.95 -19.66 14.70
CA ALA A 92 10.76 -20.29 14.11
C ALA A 92 9.50 -20.05 14.94
N VAL A 93 9.56 -20.25 16.26
CA VAL A 93 8.41 -20.03 17.15
C VAL A 93 7.99 -18.57 17.17
N LEU A 94 8.93 -17.63 17.32
CA LEU A 94 8.60 -16.20 17.32
C LEU A 94 8.03 -15.76 15.97
N GLY A 95 8.65 -16.20 14.86
CA GLY A 95 8.15 -15.93 13.52
C GLY A 95 6.74 -16.48 13.31
N LEU A 96 6.46 -17.70 13.78
CA LEU A 96 5.14 -18.31 13.69
C LEU A 96 4.11 -17.58 14.57
N LEU A 97 4.46 -17.22 15.81
CA LEU A 97 3.57 -16.49 16.72
C LEU A 97 3.21 -15.11 16.15
N ILE A 98 4.20 -14.38 15.64
CA ILE A 98 3.97 -13.09 14.98
C ILE A 98 3.13 -13.29 13.73
N PHE A 99 3.47 -14.26 12.88
CA PHE A 99 2.70 -14.56 11.67
C PHE A 99 1.24 -14.84 12.02
N VAL A 100 0.95 -15.80 12.90
CA VAL A 100 -0.40 -16.16 13.32
C VAL A 100 -1.13 -14.97 13.97
N GLY A 101 -0.47 -14.25 14.88
CA GLY A 101 -1.06 -13.09 15.56
C GLY A 101 -1.33 -11.90 14.63
N SER A 102 -0.55 -11.75 13.56
CA SER A 102 -0.69 -10.69 12.56
C SER A 102 -1.59 -11.07 11.38
N SER A 103 -1.99 -12.34 11.29
CA SER A 103 -2.71 -12.92 10.15
C SER A 103 -4.21 -13.09 10.41
N THR A 104 -4.81 -12.19 11.20
CA THR A 104 -6.27 -12.17 11.45
C THR A 104 -7.09 -12.16 10.15
N ASP A 105 -6.49 -11.75 9.03
CA ASP A 105 -7.13 -11.57 7.73
C ASP A 105 -6.91 -12.71 6.72
N LEU A 106 -6.21 -13.80 7.08
CA LEU A 106 -6.08 -15.01 6.22
C LEU A 106 -7.42 -15.79 6.08
N ARG A 107 -8.51 -15.27 6.66
CA ARG A 107 -9.76 -16.00 6.91
C ARG A 107 -10.92 -15.64 6.00
N ARG A 108 -10.78 -14.73 5.03
CA ARG A 108 -11.89 -14.45 4.09
C ARG A 108 -11.91 -15.55 3.02
N PRO A 109 -12.87 -16.50 3.06
CA PRO A 109 -12.99 -17.47 1.98
C PRO A 109 -13.29 -16.71 0.69
N PHE A 110 -12.47 -16.95 -0.33
CA PHE A 110 -12.69 -16.45 -1.68
C PHE A 110 -14.05 -16.93 -2.17
N THR A 111 -15.04 -16.05 -2.23
CA THR A 111 -16.31 -16.37 -2.86
C THR A 111 -16.16 -16.08 -4.34
N LYS A 112 -16.21 -17.12 -5.17
CA LYS A 112 -16.21 -16.94 -6.63
C LYS A 112 -17.53 -16.30 -7.05
N VAL A 113 -17.50 -15.01 -7.33
CA VAL A 113 -18.64 -14.27 -7.86
C VAL A 113 -18.62 -14.34 -9.39
N SER A 114 -19.66 -14.92 -9.99
CA SER A 114 -19.82 -15.01 -11.45
C SER A 114 -21.00 -14.21 -11.99
N ALA A 115 -21.96 -13.86 -11.13
CA ALA A 115 -23.14 -13.08 -11.50
C ALA A 115 -22.85 -11.58 -11.52
N GLY A 116 -23.60 -10.83 -12.33
CA GLY A 116 -23.47 -9.38 -12.47
C GLY A 116 -22.65 -8.94 -13.67
N GLN A 117 -22.80 -7.67 -14.03
CA GLN A 117 -22.06 -7.04 -15.12
C GLN A 117 -20.58 -6.92 -14.76
N PRO A 118 -19.65 -7.36 -15.63
CA PRO A 118 -18.23 -7.18 -15.38
C PRO A 118 -17.85 -5.70 -15.45
N LEU A 119 -16.99 -5.28 -14.52
CA LEU A 119 -16.38 -3.96 -14.50
C LEU A 119 -14.90 -4.10 -14.16
N ARG A 120 -14.00 -3.53 -14.96
CA ARG A 120 -12.57 -3.47 -14.66
C ARG A 120 -12.16 -2.05 -14.29
N ILE A 121 -11.63 -1.87 -13.08
CA ILE A 121 -11.06 -0.61 -12.62
C ILE A 121 -9.54 -0.73 -12.48
N VAL A 122 -8.83 0.33 -12.86
CA VAL A 122 -7.38 0.43 -12.75
C VAL A 122 -7.04 1.67 -11.94
N SER A 123 -6.19 1.53 -10.93
CA SER A 123 -5.56 2.64 -10.21
C SER A 123 -4.10 2.76 -10.61
N LEU A 124 -3.65 3.97 -10.94
CA LEU A 124 -2.29 4.26 -11.36
C LEU A 124 -1.81 5.59 -10.77
N ASN A 125 -0.91 5.54 -9.79
CA ASN A 125 -0.10 6.69 -9.46
C ASN A 125 0.94 6.90 -10.58
N GLN A 126 0.79 7.98 -11.33
CA GLN A 126 1.61 8.32 -12.51
C GLN A 126 3.04 8.72 -12.12
N ARG A 127 3.19 9.24 -10.89
CA ARG A 127 4.32 10.00 -10.38
C ARG A 127 4.53 11.31 -11.14
N PHE A 128 4.21 12.47 -10.57
CA PHE A 128 4.13 13.74 -11.32
C PHE A 128 5.47 14.17 -11.96
N LYS A 129 6.60 13.67 -11.42
CA LYS A 129 7.96 13.89 -11.92
C LYS A 129 8.35 12.96 -13.08
N ASN A 130 7.57 11.93 -13.36
CA ASN A 130 7.84 10.99 -14.43
C ASN A 130 7.44 11.59 -15.78
N GLY A 131 8.43 11.96 -16.60
CA GLY A 131 8.22 12.54 -17.93
C GLY A 131 8.09 11.50 -19.06
N ARG A 132 7.95 10.20 -18.76
CA ARG A 132 7.85 9.14 -19.77
C ARG A 132 6.41 8.97 -20.28
N VAL A 133 5.91 10.01 -20.94
CA VAL A 133 4.50 10.11 -21.40
C VAL A 133 4.03 8.87 -22.15
N GLU A 134 4.73 8.49 -23.23
CA GLU A 134 4.37 7.31 -24.06
C GLU A 134 4.23 6.03 -23.22
N ARG A 135 5.13 5.80 -22.26
CA ARG A 135 5.07 4.61 -21.42
C ARG A 135 3.91 4.62 -20.42
N ILE A 136 3.46 5.79 -20.00
CA ILE A 136 2.25 5.91 -19.18
C ILE A 136 1.02 5.61 -20.04
N LEU A 137 0.95 6.16 -21.25
CA LEU A 137 -0.15 5.89 -22.19
C LEU A 137 -0.23 4.39 -22.53
N ASP A 138 0.92 3.76 -22.82
CA ASP A 138 1.01 2.33 -23.06
C ASP A 138 0.53 1.52 -21.84
N ALA A 139 0.94 1.90 -20.63
CA ALA A 139 0.51 1.22 -19.41
C ALA A 139 -1.02 1.32 -19.24
N VAL A 140 -1.60 2.51 -19.42
CA VAL A 140 -3.07 2.72 -19.37
C VAL A 140 -3.77 1.89 -20.45
N ALA A 141 -3.23 1.85 -21.67
CA ALA A 141 -3.81 1.14 -22.80
C ALA A 141 -3.74 -0.39 -22.64
N GLN A 142 -2.64 -0.93 -22.09
CA GLN A 142 -2.46 -2.37 -21.90
C GLN A 142 -3.40 -2.94 -20.85
N GLN A 143 -3.75 -2.16 -19.83
CA GLN A 143 -4.60 -2.65 -18.74
C GLN A 143 -6.05 -2.89 -19.14
N ASN A 144 -6.53 -2.35 -20.27
CA ASN A 144 -7.91 -2.56 -20.72
C ASN A 144 -8.98 -2.21 -19.68
N GLY A 145 -8.72 -1.28 -18.77
CA GLY A 145 -9.70 -0.81 -17.79
C GLY A 145 -10.94 -0.22 -18.46
N ASP A 146 -12.09 -0.35 -17.80
CA ASP A 146 -13.30 0.37 -18.17
C ASP A 146 -13.31 1.76 -17.52
N VAL A 147 -12.73 1.85 -16.32
CA VAL A 147 -12.41 3.10 -15.62
C VAL A 147 -10.96 3.07 -15.14
N VAL A 148 -10.25 4.18 -15.31
CA VAL A 148 -8.85 4.36 -14.88
C VAL A 148 -8.75 5.58 -13.97
N ALA A 149 -8.42 5.36 -12.70
CA ALA A 149 -8.14 6.37 -11.69
C ALA A 149 -6.63 6.66 -11.68
N ILE A 150 -6.25 7.91 -11.91
CA ILE A 150 -4.86 8.34 -12.03
C ILE A 150 -4.56 9.35 -10.91
N GLN A 151 -3.45 9.12 -10.20
CA GLN A 151 -2.91 10.01 -9.18
C GLN A 151 -1.58 10.61 -9.64
N GLU A 152 -1.17 11.71 -9.01
CA GLU A 152 -0.02 12.53 -9.40
C GLU A 152 0.03 12.87 -10.91
N LEU A 153 -1.13 13.14 -11.51
CA LEU A 153 -1.23 13.42 -12.93
C LEU A 153 -0.49 14.71 -13.30
N SER A 154 0.58 14.58 -14.10
CA SER A 154 1.33 15.72 -14.62
C SER A 154 0.68 16.35 -15.87
N PRO A 155 0.89 17.67 -16.13
CA PRO A 155 0.35 18.34 -17.31
C PRO A 155 0.73 17.70 -18.65
N PRO A 156 1.98 17.25 -18.89
CA PRO A 156 2.33 16.61 -20.16
C PRO A 156 1.55 15.31 -20.39
N VAL A 157 1.38 14.48 -19.35
CA VAL A 157 0.62 13.23 -19.46
C VAL A 157 -0.86 13.52 -19.67
N ALA A 158 -1.44 14.49 -18.96
CA ALA A 158 -2.84 14.87 -19.14
C ALA A 158 -3.14 15.33 -20.57
N ALA A 159 -2.26 16.16 -21.16
CA ALA A 159 -2.41 16.61 -22.53
C ALA A 159 -2.38 15.45 -23.54
N ALA A 160 -1.48 14.47 -23.33
CA ALA A 160 -1.39 13.29 -24.18
C ALA A 160 -2.60 12.35 -24.01
N LEU A 161 -3.08 12.13 -22.78
CA LEU A 161 -4.30 11.36 -22.53
C LEU A 161 -5.52 11.98 -23.23
N ALA A 162 -5.69 13.31 -23.12
CA ALA A 162 -6.78 14.02 -23.78
C ALA A 162 -6.72 13.90 -25.31
N ALA A 163 -5.52 13.90 -25.89
CA ALA A 163 -5.33 13.83 -27.34
C ALA A 163 -5.46 12.39 -27.89
N GLU A 164 -4.89 11.40 -27.20
CA GLU A 164 -4.67 10.06 -27.75
C GLU A 164 -5.64 9.01 -27.20
N MET A 165 -6.25 9.24 -26.03
CA MET A 165 -7.13 8.26 -25.38
C MET A 165 -8.62 8.59 -25.50
N GLN A 166 -8.99 9.67 -26.19
CA GLN A 166 -10.37 10.13 -26.31
C GLN A 166 -11.31 9.12 -26.99
N GLU A 167 -10.84 8.41 -28.01
CA GLU A 167 -11.64 7.37 -28.69
C GLU A 167 -11.97 6.21 -27.74
N ARG A 168 -11.02 5.85 -26.88
CA ARG A 168 -11.13 4.73 -25.97
C ARG A 168 -11.82 5.08 -24.65
N TYR A 169 -11.56 6.27 -24.14
CA TYR A 169 -12.13 6.82 -22.91
C TYR A 169 -12.74 8.18 -23.24
N PRO A 170 -13.97 8.21 -23.81
CA PRO A 170 -14.61 9.46 -24.23
C PRO A 170 -14.98 10.37 -23.07
N TYR A 171 -15.08 9.82 -21.85
CA TYR A 171 -15.38 10.59 -20.64
C TYR A 171 -14.12 10.71 -19.80
N GLN A 172 -13.65 11.95 -19.61
CA GLN A 172 -12.41 12.24 -18.91
C GLN A 172 -12.58 13.41 -17.94
N LEU A 173 -11.99 13.29 -16.74
CA LEU A 173 -11.87 14.36 -15.77
C LEU A 173 -10.39 14.52 -15.41
N LEU A 174 -9.70 15.41 -16.12
CA LEU A 174 -8.27 15.63 -15.96
C LEU A 174 -8.01 16.95 -15.21
N ALA A 175 -7.38 16.84 -14.04
CA ALA A 175 -6.97 17.96 -13.20
C ALA A 175 -5.46 17.85 -12.91
N PRO A 176 -4.60 18.12 -13.90
CA PRO A 176 -3.15 17.94 -13.73
C PRO A 176 -2.53 18.96 -12.79
N SER A 177 -1.45 18.58 -12.11
CA SER A 177 -0.66 19.48 -11.28
C SER A 177 0.85 19.30 -11.51
N ARG A 178 1.61 20.37 -11.20
CA ARG A 178 3.08 20.31 -11.13
C ARG A 178 3.58 19.79 -9.76
N SER A 179 2.67 19.36 -8.89
CA SER A 179 2.88 18.71 -7.60
C SER A 179 2.25 17.30 -7.60
N SER A 180 2.33 16.59 -6.48
CA SER A 180 1.65 15.31 -6.25
C SER A 180 0.11 15.40 -6.22
N GLU A 181 -0.45 16.61 -6.28
CA GLU A 181 -1.90 16.84 -6.19
C GLU A 181 -2.65 16.55 -7.49
N GLY A 182 -1.96 16.28 -8.60
CA GLY A 182 -2.62 16.06 -9.89
C GLY A 182 -3.52 14.82 -9.87
N MET A 183 -4.74 14.94 -10.39
CA MET A 183 -5.73 13.86 -10.44
C MET A 183 -6.28 13.67 -11.85
N GLY A 184 -6.60 12.42 -12.21
CA GLY A 184 -7.20 12.07 -13.49
C GLY A 184 -8.19 10.92 -13.38
N LEU A 185 -9.29 11.00 -14.12
CA LEU A 185 -10.21 9.90 -14.30
C LEU A 185 -10.49 9.72 -15.78
N LEU A 186 -10.32 8.50 -16.28
CA LEU A 186 -10.70 8.10 -17.63
C LEU A 186 -11.80 7.05 -17.54
N SER A 187 -12.86 7.16 -18.34
CA SER A 187 -13.98 6.23 -18.31
C SER A 187 -14.53 5.96 -19.71
N ARG A 188 -14.88 4.70 -19.95
CA ARG A 188 -15.69 4.28 -21.12
C ARG A 188 -17.15 4.67 -20.97
N TYR A 189 -17.60 4.81 -19.73
CA TYR A 189 -18.99 5.10 -19.36
C TYR A 189 -19.17 6.58 -19.01
N PRO A 190 -20.33 7.18 -19.31
CA PRO A 190 -20.63 8.54 -18.93
C PRO A 190 -20.61 8.71 -17.41
N PHE A 191 -20.18 9.88 -16.97
CA PHE A 191 -20.25 10.24 -15.55
C PHE A 191 -20.59 11.72 -15.34
N GLU A 192 -21.19 12.00 -14.19
CA GLU A 192 -21.43 13.33 -13.67
C GLU A 192 -20.42 13.64 -12.55
N VAL A 193 -19.82 14.82 -12.57
CA VAL A 193 -18.94 15.26 -11.48
C VAL A 193 -19.80 15.72 -10.30
N VAL A 194 -19.78 14.95 -9.22
CA VAL A 194 -20.53 15.27 -8.00
C VAL A 194 -19.77 16.30 -7.17
N ARG A 195 -18.46 16.10 -6.98
CA ARG A 195 -17.62 17.02 -6.22
C ARG A 195 -16.15 16.94 -6.64
N HIS A 196 -15.58 18.10 -6.95
CA HIS A 196 -14.14 18.33 -7.14
C HIS A 196 -13.87 19.85 -7.17
N PRO A 197 -12.93 20.41 -6.38
CA PRO A 197 -12.08 19.73 -5.40
C PRO A 197 -12.86 19.29 -4.14
N MET A 198 -12.21 18.50 -3.29
CA MET A 198 -12.73 18.01 -2.02
C MET A 198 -11.88 18.49 -0.83
N GLU A 199 -12.29 18.17 0.41
CA GLU A 199 -11.52 18.48 1.63
C GLU A 199 -10.16 17.76 1.69
N TYR A 200 -10.03 16.72 0.88
CA TYR A 200 -8.82 15.94 0.64
C TYR A 200 -8.65 15.78 -0.88
N ASN A 201 -7.47 15.36 -1.33
CA ASN A 201 -7.21 15.25 -2.76
C ASN A 201 -7.91 14.02 -3.36
N ALA A 202 -9.05 14.26 -4.02
CA ALA A 202 -9.91 13.23 -4.61
C ALA A 202 -10.84 13.79 -5.70
N GLN A 203 -11.35 12.90 -6.56
CA GLN A 203 -12.41 13.19 -7.53
C GLN A 203 -13.62 12.31 -7.25
N HIS A 204 -14.78 12.91 -6.97
CA HIS A 204 -16.03 12.20 -6.72
C HIS A 204 -16.98 12.39 -7.90
N VAL A 205 -17.32 11.27 -8.55
CA VAL A 205 -18.21 11.21 -9.71
C VAL A 205 -19.31 10.17 -9.52
N ARG A 206 -20.41 10.33 -10.25
CA ARG A 206 -21.44 9.30 -10.45
C ARG A 206 -21.29 8.74 -11.85
N VAL A 207 -20.99 7.46 -11.98
CA VAL A 207 -20.78 6.78 -13.27
C VAL A 207 -22.02 5.96 -13.63
N SER A 208 -22.54 6.12 -14.84
CA SER A 208 -23.70 5.37 -15.33
C SER A 208 -23.25 4.23 -16.23
N ILE A 209 -23.40 3.00 -15.73
CA ILE A 209 -22.94 1.76 -16.36
C ILE A 209 -24.16 0.91 -16.72
N ASP A 210 -24.49 0.83 -18.01
CA ASP A 210 -25.65 0.11 -18.56
C ASP A 210 -26.95 0.31 -17.75
N GLY A 211 -27.25 1.56 -17.41
CA GLY A 211 -28.45 1.95 -16.68
C GLY A 211 -28.36 1.84 -15.15
N HIS A 212 -27.19 1.50 -14.60
CA HIS A 212 -26.91 1.49 -13.16
C HIS A 212 -25.96 2.64 -12.80
N ASP A 213 -26.37 3.46 -11.83
CA ASP A 213 -25.49 4.51 -11.30
C ASP A 213 -24.67 3.96 -10.13
N ILE A 214 -23.35 4.14 -10.22
CA ILE A 214 -22.43 3.88 -9.12
C ILE A 214 -21.72 5.16 -8.70
N THR A 215 -21.43 5.28 -7.41
CA THR A 215 -20.56 6.34 -6.90
C THR A 215 -19.12 5.90 -7.02
N LEU A 216 -18.27 6.72 -7.64
CA LEU A 216 -16.84 6.47 -7.75
C LEU A 216 -16.04 7.62 -7.13
N ILE A 217 -15.04 7.27 -6.32
CA ILE A 217 -14.07 8.23 -5.77
C ILE A 217 -12.65 7.81 -6.16
N ASN A 218 -11.98 8.62 -6.96
CA ASN A 218 -10.52 8.55 -7.17
C ASN A 218 -9.82 9.25 -6.01
N VAL A 219 -8.96 8.56 -5.25
CA VAL A 219 -8.37 9.06 -4.00
C VAL A 219 -6.84 9.19 -4.12
N HIS A 220 -6.29 10.30 -3.62
CA HIS A 220 -4.86 10.41 -3.34
C HIS A 220 -4.63 11.11 -2.00
N LEU A 221 -4.44 10.35 -0.92
CA LEU A 221 -4.19 10.96 0.40
C LEU A 221 -2.73 11.40 0.55
N GLU A 222 -2.47 12.36 1.44
CA GLU A 222 -1.12 12.87 1.70
C GLU A 222 -0.18 11.74 2.14
N ALA A 223 1.05 11.76 1.65
CA ALA A 223 2.09 10.82 2.07
C ALA A 223 2.57 11.10 3.49
N PRO A 224 2.77 10.08 4.35
CA PRO A 224 3.43 10.27 5.64
C PRO A 224 4.83 10.86 5.46
N GLN A 225 5.18 11.80 6.34
CA GLN A 225 6.52 12.35 6.40
C GLN A 225 7.45 11.36 7.10
N ILE A 226 8.54 10.97 6.44
CA ILE A 226 9.54 10.04 6.97
C ILE A 226 10.87 10.78 7.13
N ASP A 227 11.32 10.91 8.38
CA ASP A 227 12.60 11.53 8.69
C ASP A 227 13.72 10.50 8.64
N ILE A 228 14.71 10.71 7.77
CA ILE A 228 15.87 9.82 7.64
C ILE A 228 17.13 10.56 8.09
N ARG A 229 17.80 10.03 9.14
CA ARG A 229 19.13 10.46 9.57
C ARG A 229 20.20 9.57 8.96
N ARG A 230 21.34 10.17 8.63
CA ARG A 230 22.54 9.46 8.16
C ARG A 230 23.59 9.43 9.26
N HIS A 231 23.98 8.23 9.68
CA HIS A 231 25.06 8.10 10.66
C HIS A 231 26.42 8.35 9.99
N PRO A 232 27.34 9.13 10.59
CA PRO A 232 28.62 9.49 9.97
C PRO A 232 29.47 8.30 9.54
N ARG A 233 29.41 7.19 10.29
CA ARG A 233 30.16 5.94 10.02
C ARG A 233 29.37 4.87 9.27
N LEU A 234 28.04 5.00 9.17
CA LEU A 234 27.15 4.02 8.52
C LEU A 234 26.31 4.73 7.46
N ARG A 235 26.96 5.56 6.62
CA ARG A 235 26.27 6.39 5.61
C ARG A 235 25.47 5.58 4.60
N PHE A 236 25.78 4.29 4.46
CA PHE A 236 25.08 3.38 3.55
C PHE A 236 23.74 2.87 4.11
N LEU A 237 23.48 3.06 5.41
CA LEU A 237 22.26 2.60 6.08
C LEU A 237 21.38 3.83 6.38
N PRO A 238 20.24 4.01 5.68
CA PRO A 238 19.29 5.03 6.04
C PRO A 238 18.66 4.68 7.40
N LEU A 239 18.80 5.56 8.40
CA LEU A 239 18.19 5.35 9.70
C LEU A 239 16.93 6.20 9.79
N VAL A 240 15.77 5.55 9.81
CA VAL A 240 14.51 6.23 10.09
C VAL A 240 14.56 6.79 11.51
N SER A 241 14.11 8.02 11.67
CA SER A 241 14.15 8.79 12.91
C SER A 241 12.85 9.52 13.23
N GLY A 242 11.84 9.38 12.38
CA GLY A 242 10.52 9.97 12.50
C GLY A 242 9.58 9.41 11.42
N TYR A 243 8.29 9.33 11.76
CA TYR A 243 7.19 8.99 10.89
C TYR A 243 5.98 9.80 11.37
N ASP A 244 5.45 10.68 10.52
CA ASP A 244 4.29 11.53 10.81
C ASP A 244 3.24 11.38 9.71
N ALA A 245 2.08 10.84 10.07
CA ALA A 245 0.94 10.64 9.17
C ALA A 245 -0.23 11.60 9.47
N ALA A 246 -0.03 12.67 10.26
CA ALA A 246 -1.13 13.48 10.76
C ALA A 246 -1.97 14.18 9.67
N GLU A 247 -1.36 14.60 8.55
CA GLU A 247 -2.10 15.16 7.40
C GLU A 247 -2.88 14.06 6.67
N ARG A 248 -2.26 12.89 6.45
CA ARG A 248 -2.93 11.71 5.89
C ARG A 248 -4.17 11.34 6.69
N GLU A 249 -4.04 11.31 8.02
CA GLU A 249 -5.13 10.97 8.94
C GLU A 249 -6.26 12.00 8.92
N ARG A 250 -5.96 13.29 8.76
CA ARG A 250 -6.99 14.32 8.57
C ARG A 250 -7.76 14.11 7.27
N GLY A 251 -7.06 13.81 6.18
CA GLY A 251 -7.67 13.46 4.90
C GLY A 251 -8.52 12.19 4.96
N LEU A 252 -8.01 11.14 5.63
CA LEU A 252 -8.74 9.89 5.84
C LEU A 252 -10.01 10.11 6.68
N ALA A 253 -9.94 10.91 7.74
CA ALA A 253 -11.10 11.22 8.54
C ALA A 253 -12.19 11.96 7.74
N ALA A 254 -11.81 12.83 6.81
CA ALA A 254 -12.75 13.46 5.88
C ALA A 254 -13.35 12.45 4.88
N LEU A 255 -12.51 11.60 4.30
CA LEU A 255 -12.95 10.53 3.42
C LEU A 255 -13.95 9.57 4.12
N LEU A 256 -13.70 9.18 5.38
CA LEU A 256 -14.61 8.32 6.14
C LEU A 256 -15.98 8.98 6.38
N ARG A 257 -16.03 10.30 6.61
CA ARG A 257 -17.32 11.03 6.71
C ARG A 257 -18.08 10.98 5.39
N ASP A 258 -17.40 11.18 4.27
CA ASP A 258 -18.03 11.11 2.95
C ASP A 258 -18.49 9.67 2.64
N ILE A 259 -17.68 8.65 2.96
CA ILE A 259 -18.05 7.24 2.84
C ILE A 259 -19.32 6.93 3.64
N ASP A 260 -19.44 7.44 4.86
CA ASP A 260 -20.60 7.21 5.74
C ASP A 260 -21.85 7.97 5.28
N ALA A 261 -21.69 9.06 4.52
CA ALA A 261 -22.80 9.85 3.97
C ALA A 261 -23.33 9.33 2.62
N ILE A 262 -22.55 8.51 1.90
CA ILE A 262 -22.93 7.96 0.59
C ILE A 262 -23.77 6.70 0.78
N GLY A 263 -24.98 6.67 0.24
CA GLY A 263 -25.78 5.46 0.14
C GLY A 263 -25.58 4.74 -1.20
N GLY A 264 -25.74 3.42 -1.21
CA GLY A 264 -25.76 2.60 -2.43
C GLY A 264 -24.37 2.23 -2.97
N PRO A 265 -24.31 1.71 -4.21
CA PRO A 265 -23.08 1.19 -4.81
C PRO A 265 -21.95 2.22 -4.79
N LEU A 266 -20.87 1.89 -4.10
CA LEU A 266 -19.71 2.76 -3.91
C LEU A 266 -18.42 2.01 -4.26
N LEU A 267 -17.60 2.67 -5.07
CA LEU A 267 -16.29 2.21 -5.53
C LEU A 267 -15.24 3.30 -5.25
N LEU A 268 -14.17 2.97 -4.55
CA LEU A 268 -13.01 3.84 -4.39
C LEU A 268 -11.82 3.18 -5.06
N ALA A 269 -10.97 3.99 -5.69
CA ALA A 269 -9.70 3.53 -6.22
C ALA A 269 -8.65 4.62 -6.04
N GLY A 270 -7.42 4.25 -5.67
CA GLY A 270 -6.39 5.25 -5.52
C GLY A 270 -5.18 4.84 -4.71
N ASP A 271 -4.31 5.81 -4.52
CA ASP A 271 -3.17 5.76 -3.61
C ASP A 271 -3.58 6.39 -2.28
N PHE A 272 -3.76 5.57 -1.26
CA PHE A 272 -4.19 6.04 0.05
C PHE A 272 -3.01 6.42 0.94
N ASN A 273 -1.76 6.19 0.49
CA ASN A 273 -0.55 6.35 1.29
C ASN A 273 -0.64 5.66 2.67
N LEU A 274 -1.50 4.64 2.78
CA LEU A 274 -1.90 3.96 4.00
C LEU A 274 -1.63 2.46 3.82
N SER A 275 -0.87 1.85 4.71
CA SER A 275 -0.65 0.41 4.69
C SER A 275 -1.80 -0.34 5.37
N ASP A 276 -2.03 -1.54 4.86
CA ASP A 276 -2.92 -2.55 5.45
C ASP A 276 -2.50 -3.06 6.84
N ARG A 277 -1.38 -2.58 7.37
CA ARG A 277 -0.87 -2.90 8.71
C ARG A 277 -1.14 -1.79 9.72
N GLU A 278 -1.62 -0.64 9.28
CA GLU A 278 -2.00 0.48 10.13
C GLU A 278 -3.44 0.25 10.64
N ALA A 279 -3.76 0.67 11.87
CA ALA A 279 -5.11 0.57 12.42
C ALA A 279 -6.12 1.39 11.62
N SER A 280 -5.71 2.53 11.07
CA SER A 280 -6.54 3.35 10.18
C SER A 280 -7.06 2.59 8.95
N TYR A 281 -6.37 1.55 8.47
CA TYR A 281 -6.89 0.65 7.44
C TYR A 281 -8.15 -0.09 7.90
N ARG A 282 -8.23 -0.50 9.17
CA ARG A 282 -9.40 -1.21 9.71
C ARG A 282 -10.67 -0.36 9.67
N ALA A 283 -10.56 0.97 9.70
CA ALA A 283 -11.71 1.85 9.57
C ALA A 283 -12.34 1.78 8.17
N LEU A 284 -11.53 1.59 7.12
CA LEU A 284 -12.00 1.35 5.75
C LEU A 284 -12.53 -0.08 5.60
N ASP A 285 -11.78 -1.08 6.09
CA ASP A 285 -12.15 -2.50 5.98
C ASP A 285 -13.44 -2.85 6.76
N ALA A 286 -13.77 -2.10 7.81
CA ALA A 286 -15.06 -2.23 8.50
C ALA A 286 -16.26 -1.74 7.67
N ARG A 287 -16.03 -0.97 6.60
CA ARG A 287 -17.07 -0.31 5.78
C ARG A 287 -17.12 -0.82 4.34
N LEU A 288 -16.00 -1.34 3.84
CA LEU A 288 -15.77 -1.61 2.43
C LEU A 288 -14.99 -2.91 2.25
N HIS A 289 -15.23 -3.58 1.13
CA HIS A 289 -14.46 -4.73 0.66
C HIS A 289 -13.16 -4.27 0.02
N ASP A 290 -12.02 -4.73 0.52
CA ASP A 290 -10.71 -4.54 -0.13
C ASP A 290 -10.56 -5.57 -1.25
N ALA A 291 -10.57 -5.13 -2.50
CA ALA A 291 -10.56 -6.02 -3.66
C ALA A 291 -9.36 -6.97 -3.67
N TYR A 292 -8.17 -6.52 -3.23
CA TYR A 292 -6.98 -7.38 -3.22
C TYR A 292 -7.05 -8.38 -2.05
N ARG A 293 -7.35 -7.90 -0.84
CA ARG A 293 -7.43 -8.76 0.34
C ARG A 293 -8.51 -9.84 0.18
N ASP A 294 -9.65 -9.48 -0.42
CA ASP A 294 -10.80 -10.35 -0.53
C ASP A 294 -10.68 -11.39 -1.66
N THR A 295 -9.77 -11.20 -2.61
CA THR A 295 -9.68 -12.05 -3.82
C THR A 295 -8.32 -12.71 -4.08
N MET A 296 -7.26 -12.28 -3.39
CA MET A 296 -5.90 -12.77 -3.65
C MET A 296 -5.18 -13.32 -2.42
N LEU A 297 -4.27 -14.27 -2.68
CA LEU A 297 -3.21 -14.66 -1.76
C LEU A 297 -1.95 -13.85 -2.08
N GLY A 298 -1.39 -13.17 -1.08
CA GLY A 298 -0.17 -12.39 -1.23
C GLY A 298 -0.23 -11.09 -0.45
N PHE A 299 0.82 -10.29 -0.59
CA PHE A 299 0.92 -9.00 0.10
C PHE A 299 0.41 -7.81 -0.72
N GLY A 300 0.33 -7.95 -2.06
CA GLY A 300 -0.13 -6.89 -2.96
C GLY A 300 0.73 -5.63 -2.90
N PHE A 301 2.02 -5.76 -2.63
CA PHE A 301 2.89 -4.59 -2.54
C PHE A 301 2.87 -3.79 -3.84
N SER A 302 2.70 -2.48 -3.70
CA SER A 302 2.61 -1.52 -4.80
C SER A 302 3.72 -0.48 -4.76
N PHE A 303 4.36 -0.24 -3.62
CA PHE A 303 5.32 0.85 -3.43
C PHE A 303 6.47 0.47 -2.48
N PRO A 304 7.68 1.05 -2.60
CA PRO A 304 8.20 1.74 -3.77
C PRO A 304 8.77 0.75 -4.79
N TYR A 305 8.59 1.00 -6.08
CA TYR A 305 9.11 0.18 -7.18
C TYR A 305 10.15 0.94 -8.01
N TRP A 306 11.37 0.41 -8.12
CA TRP A 306 12.52 1.08 -8.77
C TRP A 306 12.84 2.50 -8.25
N GLN A 307 12.29 2.89 -7.10
CA GLN A 307 12.63 4.16 -6.47
C GLN A 307 14.04 4.08 -5.89
N ARG A 308 14.82 5.15 -6.10
CA ARG A 308 16.14 5.29 -5.48
C ARG A 308 15.95 5.73 -4.03
N VAL A 309 16.23 4.84 -3.08
CA VAL A 309 16.23 5.18 -1.66
C VAL A 309 17.60 5.73 -1.27
N GLY A 310 17.64 6.96 -0.79
CA GLY A 310 18.88 7.66 -0.44
C GLY A 310 19.57 7.03 0.77
N GLY A 311 20.53 6.13 0.53
CA GLY A 311 21.34 5.52 1.59
C GLY A 311 22.05 4.27 1.08
N VAL A 312 21.33 3.35 0.45
CA VAL A 312 21.89 2.13 -0.15
C VAL A 312 22.44 2.46 -1.56
N GLY A 313 23.53 3.25 -1.60
CA GLY A 313 24.36 3.50 -2.77
C GLY A 313 23.63 3.65 -4.10
N HIS A 314 22.76 4.65 -4.28
CA HIS A 314 22.01 4.92 -5.52
C HIS A 314 21.24 3.72 -6.13
N MET A 315 21.19 2.57 -5.46
CA MET A 315 20.62 1.35 -5.99
C MET A 315 19.10 1.45 -5.83
N PRO A 316 18.35 1.36 -6.93
CA PRO A 316 16.90 1.36 -6.86
C PRO A 316 16.41 0.12 -6.14
N VAL A 317 15.32 0.22 -5.37
CA VAL A 317 14.64 -0.93 -4.78
C VAL A 317 13.91 -1.67 -5.91
N PRO A 318 14.34 -2.88 -6.33
CA PRO A 318 13.85 -3.47 -7.58
C PRO A 318 12.50 -4.18 -7.43
N PHE A 319 11.89 -4.14 -6.24
CA PHE A 319 10.61 -4.77 -5.91
C PHE A 319 9.83 -3.88 -4.93
N PRO A 320 8.49 -3.81 -5.03
CA PRO A 320 7.67 -3.08 -4.09
C PRO A 320 7.74 -3.70 -2.68
N LEU A 321 7.58 -2.87 -1.65
CA LEU A 321 7.77 -3.25 -0.24
C LEU A 321 6.49 -3.12 0.61
N ILE A 322 5.59 -2.23 0.28
CA ILE A 322 4.35 -1.99 1.01
C ILE A 322 3.21 -1.84 0.02
N ARG A 323 2.00 -2.12 0.49
CA ARG A 323 0.77 -1.91 -0.25
C ARG A 323 0.14 -0.60 0.23
N ILE A 324 -0.03 0.34 -0.69
CA ILE A 324 -0.67 1.64 -0.40
C ILE A 324 -1.71 2.04 -1.45
N ASP A 325 -1.78 1.30 -2.55
CA ASP A 325 -2.78 1.47 -3.60
C ASP A 325 -3.91 0.45 -3.39
N TYR A 326 -5.16 0.91 -3.48
CA TYR A 326 -6.34 0.10 -3.18
C TYR A 326 -7.48 0.30 -4.18
N VAL A 327 -8.31 -0.74 -4.27
CA VAL A 327 -9.67 -0.68 -4.81
C VAL A 327 -10.60 -1.18 -3.72
N TRP A 328 -11.54 -0.34 -3.32
CA TRP A 328 -12.53 -0.63 -2.27
C TRP A 328 -13.93 -0.60 -2.84
N SER A 329 -14.80 -1.51 -2.40
CA SER A 329 -16.17 -1.55 -2.91
C SER A 329 -17.20 -1.97 -1.86
N ARG A 330 -18.48 -1.63 -2.08
CA ARG A 330 -19.60 -2.16 -1.31
C ARG A 330 -20.91 -2.14 -2.11
N ASP A 331 -21.99 -2.59 -1.48
CA ASP A 331 -23.38 -2.43 -1.93
C ASP A 331 -23.61 -2.91 -3.37
N GLY A 332 -23.30 -4.20 -3.61
CA GLY A 332 -23.53 -4.85 -4.90
C GLY A 332 -22.39 -4.71 -5.91
N ILE A 333 -21.28 -4.05 -5.53
CA ILE A 333 -20.02 -4.06 -6.28
C ILE A 333 -19.08 -5.10 -5.64
N LEU A 334 -18.99 -6.27 -6.26
CA LEU A 334 -18.28 -7.42 -5.69
C LEU A 334 -16.92 -7.64 -6.37
N PRO A 335 -15.82 -7.72 -5.62
CA PRO A 335 -14.52 -8.02 -6.21
C PRO A 335 -14.43 -9.49 -6.62
N VAL A 336 -13.90 -9.75 -7.82
CA VAL A 336 -13.67 -11.09 -8.36
C VAL A 336 -12.19 -11.45 -8.32
N GLN A 337 -11.36 -10.51 -8.72
CA GLN A 337 -9.92 -10.66 -8.77
C GLN A 337 -9.25 -9.28 -8.70
N ALA A 338 -8.10 -9.19 -8.07
CA ALA A 338 -7.23 -8.03 -8.20
C ALA A 338 -5.79 -8.46 -8.43
N HIS A 339 -4.97 -7.59 -9.01
CA HIS A 339 -3.53 -7.82 -9.08
C HIS A 339 -2.79 -6.50 -9.17
N THR A 340 -1.61 -6.49 -8.55
CA THR A 340 -0.62 -5.44 -8.76
C THR A 340 0.22 -5.79 -9.97
N ASP A 341 0.27 -4.90 -10.95
CA ASP A 341 1.18 -4.98 -12.09
C ASP A 341 2.23 -3.89 -11.94
N CYS A 342 3.50 -4.24 -12.10
CA CYS A 342 4.62 -3.32 -11.94
C CYS A 342 5.22 -3.00 -13.32
N PRO A 343 4.50 -2.28 -14.19
CA PRO A 343 4.95 -2.05 -15.56
C PRO A 343 6.20 -1.19 -15.58
N THR A 344 6.95 -1.25 -16.69
CA THR A 344 8.14 -0.41 -16.90
C THR A 344 7.79 1.04 -17.32
N SER A 345 6.68 1.56 -16.81
CA SER A 345 6.12 2.89 -17.06
C SER A 345 7.02 4.02 -16.53
N GLY A 346 7.89 3.69 -15.56
CA GLY A 346 8.77 4.64 -14.89
C GLY A 346 8.16 5.27 -13.63
N SER A 347 6.93 4.89 -13.27
CA SER A 347 6.36 5.17 -11.95
C SER A 347 7.12 4.41 -10.86
N ASP A 348 7.15 4.97 -9.66
CA ASP A 348 7.57 4.29 -8.43
C ASP A 348 6.44 3.51 -7.75
N HIS A 349 5.26 3.48 -8.37
CA HIS A 349 4.17 2.60 -8.00
C HIS A 349 3.97 1.50 -9.04
N CYS A 350 3.59 0.33 -8.56
CA CYS A 350 2.89 -0.66 -9.36
C CYS A 350 1.43 -0.23 -9.47
N LEU A 351 0.83 -0.37 -10.65
CA LEU A 351 -0.60 -0.15 -10.82
C LEU A 351 -1.38 -1.28 -10.16
N LEU A 352 -2.61 -0.99 -9.76
CA LEU A 352 -3.56 -1.97 -9.23
C LEU A 352 -4.73 -2.10 -10.20
N ALA A 353 -4.96 -3.30 -10.71
CA ALA A 353 -6.14 -3.61 -11.51
C ALA A 353 -7.07 -4.53 -10.71
N ALA A 354 -8.36 -4.22 -10.72
CA ALA A 354 -9.39 -5.04 -10.09
C ALA A 354 -10.52 -5.33 -11.08
N GLU A 355 -10.91 -6.60 -11.13
CA GLU A 355 -12.08 -7.12 -11.81
C GLU A 355 -13.21 -7.25 -10.80
N LEU A 356 -14.33 -6.61 -11.12
CA LEU A 356 -15.49 -6.48 -10.25
C LEU A 356 -16.74 -6.99 -10.97
N ARG A 357 -17.78 -7.26 -10.19
CA ARG A 357 -19.13 -7.55 -10.66
C ARG A 357 -20.10 -6.56 -10.06
N LEU A 358 -20.83 -5.88 -10.94
CA LEU A 358 -21.95 -5.03 -10.58
C LEU A 358 -23.21 -5.89 -10.57
N LEU A 359 -23.78 -6.11 -9.39
CA LEU A 359 -25.07 -6.74 -9.26
C LEU A 359 -26.17 -5.76 -9.65
N ALA A 360 -27.19 -6.24 -10.36
CA ALA A 360 -28.38 -5.45 -10.61
C ALA A 360 -29.01 -5.05 -9.27
N ALA A 361 -29.46 -3.79 -9.15
CA ALA A 361 -30.12 -3.33 -7.95
C ALA A 361 -31.35 -4.21 -7.69
N GLN A 362 -31.37 -4.97 -6.60
CA GLN A 362 -32.54 -5.74 -6.20
C GLN A 362 -33.64 -4.75 -5.79
N GLN A 363 -34.60 -4.54 -6.68
CA GLN A 363 -35.87 -3.89 -6.32
C GLN A 363 -36.60 -4.80 -5.33
N GLY A 364 -36.48 -4.50 -4.04
CA GLY A 364 -37.41 -4.94 -2.99
C GLY A 364 -37.54 -6.45 -2.74
N ALA A 365 -36.46 -7.15 -2.37
CA ALA A 365 -36.55 -8.49 -1.80
C ALA A 365 -36.04 -8.52 -0.35
N ASN A 366 -36.81 -9.15 0.53
CA ASN A 366 -36.61 -9.25 1.97
C ASN A 366 -35.14 -9.44 2.39
N ALA A 367 -34.70 -8.60 3.32
CA ALA A 367 -33.36 -8.48 3.89
C ALA A 367 -32.80 -9.72 4.62
N THR A 368 -33.38 -10.90 4.41
CA THR A 368 -33.08 -12.11 5.19
C THR A 368 -32.20 -13.11 4.42
N GLN A 369 -32.03 -12.98 3.09
CA GLN A 369 -31.18 -13.89 2.30
C GLN A 369 -29.84 -13.28 1.83
N THR A 370 -29.66 -11.96 1.85
CA THR A 370 -28.38 -11.29 1.55
C THR A 370 -27.44 -11.20 2.75
N ALA A 371 -27.97 -11.32 3.97
CA ALA A 371 -27.19 -11.19 5.21
C ALA A 371 -26.19 -12.33 5.42
N GLU A 372 -26.37 -13.49 4.77
CA GLU A 372 -25.51 -14.66 4.97
C GLU A 372 -24.28 -14.70 4.04
N LEU A 373 -24.22 -13.81 3.04
CA LEU A 373 -23.12 -13.76 2.05
C LEU A 373 -22.26 -12.48 2.12
N ILE A 374 -22.72 -11.41 2.77
CA ILE A 374 -22.13 -10.06 2.62
C ILE A 374 -22.24 -9.27 3.94
N ALA A 375 -21.54 -9.71 4.98
CA ALA A 375 -21.32 -8.86 6.15
C ALA A 375 -19.81 -8.72 6.39
N PRO A 376 -19.21 -7.52 6.21
CA PRO A 376 -17.93 -7.24 6.84
C PRO A 376 -18.11 -7.43 8.35
N SER A 377 -17.15 -8.12 8.98
CA SER A 377 -17.25 -8.54 10.37
C SER A 377 -17.61 -7.37 11.28
N ALA A 378 -18.75 -7.47 11.97
CA ALA A 378 -19.07 -6.63 13.11
C ALA A 378 -18.05 -6.91 14.22
N LEU A 379 -16.94 -6.18 14.22
CA LEU A 379 -16.06 -6.03 15.36
C LEU A 379 -16.35 -4.66 15.95
N ASP A 380 -16.70 -4.67 17.24
CA ASP A 380 -17.11 -3.52 18.03
C ASP A 380 -16.28 -2.27 17.72
N SER A 381 -17.01 -1.17 17.54
CA SER A 381 -16.49 0.18 17.33
C SER A 381 -15.61 0.61 18.50
N LEU A 382 -14.31 0.43 18.38
CA LEU A 382 -13.36 1.15 19.24
C LEU A 382 -13.35 2.63 18.83
N PRO A 383 -13.62 3.56 19.76
CA PRO A 383 -13.51 4.98 19.47
C PRO A 383 -12.05 5.31 19.19
N ILE A 384 -11.75 5.73 17.96
CA ILE A 384 -10.46 6.32 17.62
C ILE A 384 -10.43 7.70 18.27
N ALA A 385 -9.65 7.84 19.34
CA ALA A 385 -9.36 9.13 19.94
C ALA A 385 -8.43 9.91 19.00
N LEU A 386 -8.99 10.85 18.25
CA LEU A 386 -8.22 11.85 17.54
C LEU A 386 -7.47 12.71 18.58
N PRO A 387 -6.15 12.92 18.47
CA PRO A 387 -5.42 13.73 19.42
C PRO A 387 -5.94 15.17 19.41
N GLY A 388 -6.28 15.66 20.61
CA GLY A 388 -6.75 17.01 20.86
C GLY A 388 -5.77 18.06 20.34
N ASN A 389 -6.34 19.06 19.70
CA ASN A 389 -5.68 20.23 19.15
C ASN A 389 -4.85 20.95 20.23
N ASN A 390 -3.52 20.80 20.16
CA ASN A 390 -2.58 21.60 20.95
C ASN A 390 -1.34 21.87 20.11
N ARG A 391 -1.42 22.90 19.25
CA ARG A 391 -0.42 23.99 19.16
C ARG A 391 -0.84 25.04 18.13
N GLU A 392 -0.87 26.27 18.61
CA GLU A 392 -1.05 27.49 17.82
C GLU A 392 0.13 27.76 16.85
N ARG A 393 -0.19 28.52 15.79
CA ARG A 393 0.66 29.43 14.94
C ARG A 393 1.31 28.88 13.65
N GLY A 394 0.52 28.90 12.57
CA GLY A 394 0.79 29.51 11.23
C GLY A 394 1.84 28.92 10.27
N PRO A 395 1.85 29.27 8.95
CA PRO A 395 1.00 30.24 8.25
C PRO A 395 0.33 29.70 6.95
N PHE A 396 -1.01 29.79 6.85
CA PHE A 396 -1.71 29.83 5.56
C PHE A 396 -2.50 31.14 5.50
N ALA A 397 -1.83 32.18 5.01
CA ALA A 397 -2.47 33.45 4.67
C ALA A 397 -1.77 34.03 3.44
N SER A 398 -2.19 33.61 2.25
CA SER A 398 -2.19 34.45 1.02
C SER A 398 -2.51 33.63 -0.24
N TRP A 399 -3.80 33.45 -0.55
CA TRP A 399 -4.22 33.26 -1.95
C TRP A 399 -5.57 33.97 -2.17
N ARG A 400 -5.49 35.29 -2.39
CA ARG A 400 -6.50 36.04 -3.13
C ARG A 400 -5.79 36.78 -4.26
N ARG A 401 -6.50 36.87 -5.39
CA ARG A 401 -6.19 37.55 -6.66
C ARG A 401 -5.52 36.65 -7.69
N TYR A 402 -6.31 36.18 -8.65
CA TYR A 402 -6.13 36.45 -10.09
C TYR A 402 -7.38 35.97 -10.85
N PHE A 403 -8.39 36.84 -10.97
CA PHE A 403 -9.34 36.83 -12.08
C PHE A 403 -9.78 38.28 -12.32
N PRO A 404 -9.68 38.81 -13.55
CA PRO A 404 -10.30 40.08 -13.91
C PRO A 404 -11.81 39.87 -14.06
N ALA A 405 -12.61 40.72 -13.44
CA ALA A 405 -14.05 40.80 -13.71
C ALA A 405 -14.29 41.54 -15.04
N PRO A 406 -15.37 41.25 -15.78
CA PRO A 406 -15.61 41.82 -17.09
C PRO A 406 -16.22 43.23 -17.03
N LYS A 407 -15.76 44.04 -17.99
CA LYS A 407 -16.13 45.42 -18.39
C LYS A 407 -15.58 46.56 -17.56
#